data_AF-A0A392NNG7-F1
#
_entry.id   AF-A0A392NNG7-F1
#
_cell.length_a   1.000
_cell.length_b   1.000
_cell.length_c   1.000
_cell.angle_alpha   90.00
_cell.angle_beta   90.00
_cell.angle_gamma   90.00
#
_symmetry.space_group_name_H-M   'P 1'
#
loop_
_entity.id
_entity.type
_entity.pdbx_description
1 polymer ?
#
loop_
_entity_poly.entity_id
_entity_poly.type
_entity_poly.pdbx_seq_one_letter_code
_entity_poly.pdbx_strand_id
1 'polypeptide(L)'
;DLVSWVDIKSNWVHSYTPLLAIWPPSNDLSADVVAKMNEGLSSEKVENGNKLKVFLKEDLPQRLHYADSDRILPIIGLVHEGYKVEQSRTGKRVWWFMRG
;
A
#
# COMPACT_ATOMS: atom_id res chain seq x y z
N ASP A 1 11.18 -6.97 4.00
CA ASP A 1 10.37 -5.94 4.69
C ASP A 1 10.41 -4.64 3.87
N LEU A 2 9.33 -3.84 3.83
CA LEU A 2 9.26 -2.60 3.04
C LEU A 2 9.96 -1.39 3.70
N VAL A 3 10.29 -1.48 4.99
CA VAL A 3 10.91 -0.38 5.76
C VAL A 3 12.19 0.16 5.13
N SER A 4 12.97 -0.70 4.43
CA SER A 4 14.19 -0.28 3.73
C SER A 4 13.95 0.62 2.52
N TRP A 5 12.73 0.66 1.99
CA TRP A 5 12.33 1.53 0.87
C TRP A 5 11.51 2.71 1.34
N VAL A 6 10.51 2.44 2.18
CA VAL A 6 9.59 3.48 2.66
C VAL A 6 9.06 3.14 4.05
N ASP A 7 9.22 4.10 4.95
CA ASP A 7 8.74 4.00 6.32
C ASP A 7 7.32 4.53 6.45
N ILE A 8 6.33 3.67 6.17
CA ILE A 8 4.92 4.02 6.26
C ILE A 8 4.47 3.92 7.71
N LYS A 9 4.10 5.05 8.29
CA LYS A 9 3.59 5.11 9.66
C LYS A 9 2.22 4.46 9.72
N SER A 10 1.93 3.74 10.81
CA SER A 10 0.64 3.08 11.00
C SER A 10 -0.54 4.05 11.03
N ASN A 11 -0.31 5.30 11.47
CA ASN A 11 -1.34 6.35 11.45
C ASN A 11 -1.65 6.88 10.04
N TRP A 12 -0.88 6.49 9.01
CA TRP A 12 -1.21 6.77 7.62
C TRP A 12 -2.10 5.68 7.03
N VAL A 13 -2.14 4.49 7.62
CA VAL A 13 -2.89 3.37 7.07
C VAL A 13 -4.30 3.35 7.65
N HIS A 14 -5.30 3.48 6.78
CA HIS A 14 -6.71 3.49 7.17
C HIS A 14 -7.37 2.12 7.06
N SER A 15 -6.92 1.30 6.11
CA SER A 15 -7.39 -0.06 5.93
C SER A 15 -6.29 -0.90 5.30
N TYR A 16 -6.32 -2.21 5.58
CA TYR A 16 -5.29 -3.15 5.13
C TYR A 16 -5.81 -4.20 4.15
N THR A 17 -7.00 -4.75 4.38
CA THR A 17 -7.65 -5.75 3.53
C THR A 17 -9.16 -5.60 3.51
N PRO A 18 -9.83 -5.97 2.39
CA PRO A 18 -9.26 -6.50 1.13
C PRO A 18 -8.57 -5.44 0.26
N LEU A 19 -8.70 -4.16 0.65
CA LEU A 19 -8.07 -3.01 0.01
C LEU A 19 -7.10 -2.37 1.01
N LEU A 20 -5.86 -2.13 0.61
CA LEU A 20 -4.93 -1.31 1.39
C LEU A 20 -5.21 0.15 1.03
N ALA A 21 -5.41 1.01 2.03
CA ALA A 21 -5.63 2.45 1.79
C ALA A 21 -4.73 3.27 2.71
N ILE A 22 -3.92 4.14 2.11
CA ILE A 22 -2.90 4.94 2.80
C ILE A 22 -3.14 6.42 2.52
N TRP A 23 -3.06 7.23 3.58
CA TRP A 23 -3.14 8.67 3.53
C TRP A 23 -1.89 9.30 4.15
N PRO A 24 -0.90 9.69 3.33
CA PRO A 24 0.25 10.45 3.79
C PRO A 24 -0.18 11.87 4.23
N PRO A 25 0.61 12.55 5.08
CA PRO A 25 0.28 13.88 5.58
C PRO A 25 0.36 14.99 4.50
N SER A 26 0.99 14.71 3.36
CA SER A 26 1.00 15.61 2.19
C SER A 26 0.75 14.79 0.94
N ASN A 27 -0.06 15.34 0.03
CA ASN A 27 -0.33 14.73 -1.27
C ASN A 27 0.94 14.63 -2.13
N ASP A 28 1.89 15.56 -1.98
CA ASP A 28 3.17 15.55 -2.72
C ASP A 28 4.01 14.31 -2.41
N LEU A 29 3.80 13.69 -1.25
CA LEU A 29 4.49 12.45 -0.88
C LEU A 29 3.85 11.21 -1.49
N SER A 30 2.64 11.32 -2.06
CA SER A 30 1.88 10.13 -2.47
C SER A 30 2.57 9.39 -3.62
N ALA A 31 3.02 10.12 -4.64
CA ALA A 31 3.72 9.54 -5.78
C ALA A 31 5.03 8.88 -5.36
N ASP A 32 5.82 9.55 -4.51
CA ASP A 32 7.08 9.02 -3.97
C ASP A 32 6.86 7.76 -3.12
N VAL A 33 5.83 7.75 -2.28
CA VAL A 33 5.47 6.57 -1.46
C VAL A 33 5.07 5.41 -2.37
N VAL A 34 4.22 5.65 -3.37
CA VAL A 34 3.82 4.63 -4.35
C VAL A 34 5.02 4.06 -5.10
N ALA A 35 5.91 4.91 -5.60
CA ALA A 35 7.10 4.49 -6.32
C ALA A 35 8.02 3.62 -5.45
N LYS A 36 8.36 4.08 -4.24
CA LYS A 36 9.22 3.33 -3.30
C LYS A 36 8.59 2.03 -2.82
N MET A 37 7.28 2.01 -2.58
CA MET A 37 6.57 0.78 -2.26
C MET A 37 6.68 -0.23 -3.40
N ASN A 38 6.35 0.18 -4.63
CA ASN A 38 6.40 -0.72 -5.78
C ASN A 38 7.82 -1.20 -6.10
N GLU A 39 8.83 -0.36 -5.90
CA GLU A 39 10.24 -0.77 -5.96
C GLU A 39 10.54 -1.88 -4.94
N GLY A 40 10.16 -1.69 -3.67
CA GLY A 40 10.35 -2.70 -2.64
C GLY A 40 9.59 -4.00 -2.91
N LEU A 41 8.32 -3.89 -3.34
CA LEU A 41 7.45 -5.04 -3.66
C LEU A 41 7.96 -5.85 -4.86
N SER A 42 8.63 -5.20 -5.82
CA SER A 42 9.23 -5.84 -7.00
C SER A 42 10.67 -6.32 -6.79
N SER A 43 11.32 -5.91 -5.70
CA SER A 43 12.74 -6.21 -5.43
C SER A 43 13.07 -7.66 -5.04
N GLU A 44 12.06 -8.54 -4.92
CA GLU A 44 12.15 -9.92 -4.39
C GLU A 44 12.63 -10.05 -2.93
N LYS A 45 13.07 -8.95 -2.30
CA LYS A 45 13.49 -8.88 -0.89
C LYS A 45 12.32 -8.76 0.09
N VAL A 46 11.12 -8.54 -0.44
CA VAL A 46 9.87 -8.53 0.32
C VAL A 46 9.14 -9.83 0.03
N GLU A 47 9.07 -10.69 1.04
CA GLU A 47 8.33 -11.96 0.94
C GLU A 47 6.88 -11.70 0.53
N ASN A 48 6.42 -12.40 -0.51
CA ASN A 48 5.11 -12.21 -1.13
C ASN A 48 4.81 -10.76 -1.57
N GLY A 49 5.82 -9.92 -1.79
CA GLY A 49 5.65 -8.53 -2.23
C GLY A 49 4.88 -8.40 -3.55
N ASN A 50 5.04 -9.38 -4.45
CA ASN A 50 4.27 -9.46 -5.70
C ASN A 50 2.77 -9.74 -5.52
N LYS A 51 2.29 -9.97 -4.29
CA LYS A 51 0.87 -10.15 -3.95
C LYS A 51 0.17 -8.85 -3.61
N LEU A 52 0.88 -7.73 -3.61
CA LEU A 52 0.33 -6.40 -3.47
C LEU A 52 0.85 -5.53 -4.60
N LYS A 53 -0.04 -4.72 -5.18
CA LYS A 53 0.36 -3.64 -6.08
C LYS A 53 -0.28 -2.34 -5.61
N VAL A 54 0.52 -1.28 -5.54
CA VAL A 54 0.10 0.00 -4.98
C VAL A 54 0.02 1.03 -6.09
N PHE A 55 -0.99 1.88 -6.02
CA PHE A 55 -1.32 2.87 -7.03
C PHE A 55 -1.69 4.18 -6.37
N LEU A 56 -1.47 5.28 -7.10
CA LEU A 56 -2.20 6.51 -6.86
C LEU A 56 -3.68 6.29 -7.25
N LYS A 57 -4.61 6.96 -6.56
CA LYS A 57 -6.03 6.85 -6.89
C LYS A 57 -6.34 7.32 -8.33
N GLU A 58 -5.54 8.26 -8.83
CA GLU A 58 -5.65 8.83 -10.18
C GLU A 58 -5.21 7.82 -11.26
N ASP A 59 -4.32 6.88 -10.92
CA ASP A 59 -3.79 5.86 -11.83
C ASP A 59 -4.64 4.57 -11.86
N LEU A 60 -5.66 4.49 -11.02
CA LEU A 60 -6.53 3.32 -10.99
C LEU A 60 -7.41 3.25 -12.25
N PRO A 61 -7.70 2.03 -12.74
CA PRO A 61 -8.59 1.85 -13.89
C PRO A 61 -9.92 2.56 -13.67
N GLN A 62 -10.36 3.34 -14.66
CA GLN A 62 -11.59 4.14 -14.60
C GLN A 62 -12.82 3.29 -14.22
N ARG A 63 -12.81 1.98 -14.52
CA ARG A 63 -13.86 1.03 -14.15
C ARG A 63 -14.10 0.91 -12.64
N LEU A 64 -13.14 1.33 -11.81
CA LEU A 64 -13.32 1.40 -10.35
C LEU A 64 -14.04 2.69 -9.92
N HIS A 65 -14.08 3.73 -10.76
CA HIS A 65 -14.63 5.06 -10.45
C HIS A 65 -13.97 5.73 -9.23
N TYR A 66 -12.67 5.47 -9.00
CA TYR A 66 -11.99 5.92 -7.78
C TYR A 66 -11.35 7.30 -7.87
N ALA A 67 -10.96 7.73 -9.08
CA ALA A 67 -10.19 8.97 -9.28
C ALA A 67 -10.92 10.25 -8.82
N ASP A 68 -12.21 10.37 -9.12
CA ASP A 68 -13.01 11.59 -8.88
C ASP A 68 -13.67 11.65 -7.49
N SER A 69 -13.33 10.72 -6.59
CA SER A 69 -13.91 10.67 -5.24
C SER A 69 -12.99 11.31 -4.22
N ASP A 70 -13.48 12.36 -3.55
CA ASP A 70 -12.84 12.96 -2.38
C ASP A 70 -12.82 12.01 -1.16
N ARG A 71 -13.67 10.97 -1.19
CA ARG A 71 -13.75 9.97 -0.12
C ARG A 71 -12.69 8.89 -0.25
N ILE A 72 -11.99 8.83 -1.39
CA ILE A 72 -10.98 7.81 -1.66
C ILE A 72 -9.61 8.39 -1.37
N LEU A 73 -8.88 7.64 -0.54
CA LEU A 73 -7.55 8.01 -0.09
C LEU A 73 -6.57 8.04 -1.27
N PRO A 74 -5.53 8.90 -1.19
CA PRO A 74 -4.65 9.17 -2.33
C PRO A 74 -3.88 7.93 -2.80
N ILE A 75 -3.64 6.96 -1.91
CA ILE A 75 -2.91 5.73 -2.22
C ILE A 75 -3.78 4.51 -1.96
N ILE A 76 -3.88 3.66 -2.98
CA ILE A 76 -4.67 2.42 -2.95
C ILE A 76 -3.80 1.23 -3.33
N GLY A 77 -3.84 0.19 -2.50
CA GLY A 77 -3.18 -1.09 -2.75
C GLY A 77 -4.18 -2.20 -3.03
N LEU A 78 -3.98 -2.89 -4.15
CA LEU A 78 -4.74 -4.06 -4.54
C LEU A 78 -3.99 -5.31 -4.09
N VAL A 79 -4.62 -6.08 -3.18
CA VAL A 79 -4.09 -7.34 -2.69
C VAL A 79 -4.59 -8.48 -3.58
N HIS A 80 -3.71 -9.41 -3.91
CA HIS A 80 -4.07 -10.62 -4.65
C HIS A 80 -5.08 -11.45 -3.86
N GLU A 81 -6.00 -12.10 -4.56
CA GLU A 81 -6.99 -13.00 -3.95
C GLU A 81 -6.31 -14.09 -3.10
N GLY A 82 -6.89 -14.38 -1.94
CA GLY A 82 -6.35 -15.34 -0.97
C GLY A 82 -5.14 -14.84 -0.19
N TYR A 83 -4.81 -13.53 -0.26
CA TYR A 83 -3.78 -12.92 0.56
C TYR A 83 -4.33 -11.79 1.41
N LYS A 84 -3.65 -11.55 2.52
CA LYS A 84 -3.85 -10.39 3.38
C LYS A 84 -2.54 -9.69 3.68
N VAL A 85 -2.62 -8.37 3.80
CA VAL A 85 -1.49 -7.50 4.18
C VAL A 85 -1.75 -7.00 5.59
N GLU A 86 -0.74 -7.02 6.45
CA GLU A 86 -0.81 -6.43 7.79
C GLU A 86 0.51 -5.74 8.14
N GLN A 87 0.47 -4.67 8.94
CA GLN A 87 1.65 -4.13 9.59
C GLN A 87 1.74 -4.67 11.02
N SER A 88 2.93 -5.14 11.42
CA SER A 88 3.15 -5.53 12.82
C SER A 88 2.98 -4.34 13.77
N ARG A 89 2.30 -4.58 14.89
CA ARG A 89 2.10 -3.58 15.97
C ARG A 89 3.28 -3.52 16.95
N THR A 90 4.22 -4.47 16.89
CA THR A 90 5.30 -4.62 17.90
C THR A 90 6.57 -3.86 17.52
N GLY A 91 6.55 -2.53 17.55
CA GLY A 91 7.73 -1.64 17.51
C GLY A 91 8.57 -1.63 16.22
N LYS A 92 8.57 -2.72 15.44
CA LYS A 92 9.13 -2.84 14.10
C LYS A 92 7.96 -2.79 13.12
N ARG A 93 7.95 -1.78 12.25
CA ARG A 93 6.92 -1.54 11.23
C ARG A 93 7.08 -2.50 10.06
N VAL A 94 7.02 -3.79 10.36
CA VAL A 94 7.21 -4.87 9.38
C VAL A 94 5.90 -5.13 8.65
N TRP A 95 5.99 -5.25 7.33
CA TRP A 95 4.86 -5.64 6.49
C TRP A 95 4.82 -7.16 6.30
N TRP A 96 3.67 -7.74 6.60
CA TRP A 96 3.40 -9.17 6.46
C TRP A 96 2.36 -9.42 5.39
N PHE A 97 2.61 -10.46 4.60
CA PHE A 97 1.76 -10.92 3.52
C PHE A 97 1.43 -12.39 3.80
N MET A 98 0.23 -12.64 4.28
CA MET A 98 -0.22 -13.97 4.71
C MET A 98 -1.27 -14.51 3.74
N ARG A 99 -1.31 -15.83 3.57
CA ARG A 99 -2.43 -16.48 2.89
C ARG A 99 -3.67 -16.42 3.79
N GLY A 100 -4.77 -15.89 3.27
CA GLY A 100 -6.07 -15.76 3.94
C GLY A 100 -6.99 -16.93 3.65
#